data_AF-A0AA35P7U4-F1
#
_entry.id   AF-A0AA35P7U4-F1
#
_cell.length_a   1.000
_cell.length_b   1.000
_cell.length_c   1.000
_cell.angle_alpha   90.00
_cell.angle_beta   90.00
_cell.angle_gamma   90.00
#
_symmetry.space_group_name_H-M   'P 1'
#
loop_
_entity.id
_entity.type
_entity.pdbx_description
1 polymer ?
#
loop_
_entity_poly.entity_id
_entity_poly.type
_entity_poly.pdbx_seq_one_letter_code
_entity_poly.pdbx_strand_id
1 'polypeptide(L)'
;MNMDFWRAVFKEQIEAVKPRDFWRLTMDRSLDFHNVASPWRKSLQEHAHGSFTCSRCYHSWSSHQVVILFHMHLERYRNQGSVRMRTFRQRCYQCSSDKYEEPQFSEEDVIHSVECLILSIRKKCYGEHLDDSRLFEVVHENRGPHKHEHCEACHLGIHNAHYRWSRGAGHHREPQRPAHLPASLQESKASSTTYSSLATPKYEAFANHADPNFCQECCSCFIAFVIVIVVFLVYWNKNKYL
;
A
#
# COMPACT_ATOMS: atom_id res chain seq x y z
N MET A 1 -0.86 -13.45 -11.45
CA MET A 1 -1.88 -12.65 -10.76
C MET A 1 -3.26 -13.23 -11.03
N ASN A 2 -4.01 -13.60 -10.00
CA ASN A 2 -5.36 -14.15 -10.12
C ASN A 2 -6.38 -13.01 -10.30
N MET A 3 -6.79 -12.71 -11.53
CA MET A 3 -7.76 -11.65 -11.78
C MET A 3 -9.17 -11.96 -11.30
N ASP A 4 -9.51 -13.22 -11.07
CA ASP A 4 -10.88 -13.59 -10.69
C ASP A 4 -11.19 -13.13 -9.26
N PHE A 5 -10.22 -13.27 -8.35
CA PHE A 5 -10.34 -12.75 -6.99
C PHE A 5 -10.45 -11.21 -6.96
N TRP A 6 -9.58 -10.50 -7.70
CA TRP A 6 -9.67 -9.04 -7.86
C TRP A 6 -11.04 -8.59 -8.34
N ARG A 7 -11.60 -9.27 -9.35
CA ARG A 7 -12.93 -8.93 -9.89
C ARG A 7 -14.04 -9.23 -8.89
N ALA A 8 -13.94 -10.33 -8.14
CA ALA A 8 -14.93 -10.70 -7.12
C ALA A 8 -14.99 -9.64 -6.01
N VAL A 9 -13.85 -9.32 -5.40
CA VAL A 9 -13.76 -8.30 -4.34
C VAL A 9 -14.19 -6.92 -4.86
N PHE A 10 -13.73 -6.53 -6.05
CA PHE A 10 -14.14 -5.28 -6.67
C PHE A 10 -15.65 -5.19 -6.87
N LYS A 11 -16.25 -6.26 -7.42
CA LYS A 11 -17.70 -6.33 -7.66
C LYS A 11 -18.48 -6.18 -6.35
N GLU A 12 -18.11 -6.95 -5.33
CA GLU A 12 -18.77 -6.90 -4.03
C GLU A 12 -18.73 -5.49 -3.42
N GLN A 13 -17.53 -4.88 -3.36
CA GLN A 13 -17.37 -3.57 -2.73
C GLN A 13 -18.04 -2.44 -3.53
N ILE A 14 -17.96 -2.46 -4.87
CA ILE A 14 -18.58 -1.39 -5.68
C ILE A 14 -20.10 -1.48 -5.67
N GLU A 15 -20.68 -2.69 -5.68
CA GLU A 15 -22.14 -2.88 -5.61
C GLU A 15 -22.69 -2.41 -4.25
N ALA A 16 -21.92 -2.57 -3.16
CA ALA A 16 -22.31 -2.06 -1.84
C ALA A 16 -22.44 -0.52 -1.80
N VAL A 17 -21.60 0.21 -2.55
CA VAL A 17 -21.61 1.70 -2.53
C VAL A 17 -22.31 2.33 -3.74
N LYS A 18 -22.46 1.60 -4.86
CA LYS A 18 -23.07 2.04 -6.12
C LYS A 18 -23.98 0.94 -6.71
N PRO A 19 -25.04 0.53 -6.00
CA PRO A 19 -25.90 -0.60 -6.40
C PRO A 19 -26.67 -0.39 -7.71
N ARG A 20 -26.74 0.85 -8.21
CA ARG A 20 -27.44 1.19 -9.46
C ARG A 20 -26.54 1.22 -10.69
N ASP A 21 -25.22 1.13 -10.52
CA ASP A 21 -24.27 1.22 -11.62
C ASP A 21 -23.50 -0.09 -11.76
N PHE A 22 -23.37 -0.56 -13.00
CA PHE A 22 -22.61 -1.76 -13.31
C PHE A 22 -21.15 -1.40 -13.59
N TRP A 23 -20.23 -1.95 -12.79
CA TRP A 23 -18.80 -1.70 -12.93
C TRP A 23 -18.04 -2.96 -13.34
N ARG A 24 -17.08 -2.81 -14.27
CA ARG A 24 -16.18 -3.89 -14.70
C ARG A 24 -14.72 -3.54 -14.47
N LEU A 25 -13.95 -4.47 -13.90
CA LEU A 25 -12.51 -4.39 -13.74
C LEU A 25 -11.78 -5.32 -14.72
N THR A 26 -10.83 -4.78 -15.47
CA THR A 26 -10.01 -5.52 -16.45
C THR A 26 -8.53 -5.22 -16.30
N MET A 27 -7.68 -6.24 -16.47
CA MET A 27 -6.23 -6.06 -16.55
C MET A 27 -5.85 -5.56 -17.96
N ASP A 28 -5.03 -4.53 -18.03
CA ASP A 28 -4.46 -3.97 -19.25
C ASP A 28 -2.98 -3.66 -19.02
N ARG A 29 -2.09 -4.56 -19.48
CA ARG A 29 -0.64 -4.40 -19.32
C ARG A 29 -0.05 -3.26 -20.16
N SER A 30 -0.81 -2.75 -21.13
CA SER A 30 -0.39 -1.65 -22.00
C SER A 30 -0.82 -0.28 -21.46
N LEU A 31 -1.50 -0.25 -20.32
CA LEU A 31 -2.03 0.98 -19.74
C LEU A 31 -0.89 1.99 -19.48
N ASP A 32 -1.03 3.18 -20.06
CA ASP A 32 -0.02 4.22 -20.01
C ASP A 32 -0.27 5.19 -18.85
N PHE A 33 0.77 5.50 -18.08
CA PHE A 33 0.66 6.40 -16.92
C PHE A 33 0.59 7.89 -17.31
N HIS A 34 1.28 8.27 -18.38
CA HIS A 34 1.48 9.66 -18.78
C HIS A 34 0.32 10.20 -19.62
N ASN A 35 -0.28 9.34 -20.44
CA ASN A 35 -1.32 9.66 -21.40
C ASN A 35 -2.65 9.01 -21.01
N VAL A 36 -3.55 9.82 -20.46
CA VAL A 36 -4.90 9.41 -20.10
C VAL A 36 -5.89 10.09 -21.04
N ALA A 37 -6.41 9.33 -22.01
CA ALA A 37 -7.40 9.87 -22.95
C ALA A 37 -8.69 10.27 -22.21
N SER A 38 -9.22 11.46 -22.49
CA SER A 38 -10.60 11.79 -22.10
C SER A 38 -11.56 10.76 -22.73
N PRO A 39 -12.58 10.26 -22.01
CA PRO A 39 -13.12 10.69 -20.71
C PRO A 39 -12.55 9.98 -19.46
N TRP A 40 -11.43 9.27 -19.58
CA TRP A 40 -10.87 8.49 -18.47
C TRP A 40 -10.28 9.39 -17.36
N ARG A 41 -10.21 8.84 -16.15
CA ARG A 41 -9.56 9.40 -14.96
C ARG A 41 -8.52 8.40 -14.47
N LYS A 42 -7.38 8.86 -13.96
CA LYS A 42 -6.37 7.96 -13.37
C LYS A 42 -6.36 7.98 -11.85
N SER A 43 -6.08 6.83 -11.23
CA SER A 43 -5.63 6.70 -9.85
C SER A 43 -4.37 5.86 -9.78
N LEU A 44 -3.49 6.20 -8.85
CA LEU A 44 -2.21 5.53 -8.65
C LEU A 44 -2.14 5.11 -7.18
N GLN A 45 -1.77 3.86 -6.94
CA GLN A 45 -1.35 3.35 -5.63
C GLN A 45 0.14 3.08 -5.74
N GLU A 46 0.96 3.75 -4.92
CA GLU A 46 2.43 3.73 -5.05
C GLU A 46 3.11 2.79 -4.04
N HIS A 47 2.40 2.37 -3.00
CA HIS A 47 2.98 1.61 -1.90
C HIS A 47 2.27 0.29 -1.61
N ALA A 48 1.63 -0.28 -2.62
CA ALA A 48 1.05 -1.61 -2.49
C ALA A 48 2.14 -2.62 -2.12
N HIS A 49 1.80 -3.50 -1.20
CA HIS A 49 2.63 -4.65 -0.87
C HIS A 49 2.46 -5.74 -1.94
N GLY A 50 3.55 -6.38 -2.32
CA GLY A 50 3.51 -7.50 -3.24
C GLY A 50 4.79 -8.33 -3.18
N SER A 51 4.63 -9.62 -3.47
CA SER A 51 5.71 -10.60 -3.54
C SER A 51 6.07 -10.93 -4.99
N PHE A 52 7.30 -11.34 -5.21
CA PHE A 52 7.84 -11.67 -6.52
C PHE A 52 8.65 -12.95 -6.41
N THR A 53 8.68 -13.72 -7.50
CA THR A 53 9.54 -14.89 -7.65
C THR A 53 10.24 -14.80 -9.00
N CYS A 54 11.57 -14.87 -8.98
CA CYS A 54 12.36 -14.86 -10.20
C CYS A 54 12.15 -16.17 -10.95
N SER A 55 11.71 -16.07 -12.20
CA SER A 55 11.52 -17.22 -13.08
C SER A 55 12.83 -17.88 -13.53
N ARG A 56 13.99 -17.24 -13.29
CA ARG A 56 15.32 -17.75 -13.68
C ARG A 56 16.08 -18.40 -12.53
N CYS A 57 16.17 -17.73 -11.38
CA CYS A 57 16.96 -18.20 -10.23
C CYS A 57 16.11 -18.62 -9.03
N TYR A 58 14.78 -18.56 -9.15
CA TYR A 58 13.82 -18.90 -8.10
C TYR A 58 13.93 -18.08 -6.81
N HIS A 59 14.79 -17.05 -6.78
CA HIS A 59 14.83 -16.10 -5.69
C HIS A 59 13.49 -15.40 -5.53
N SER A 60 12.99 -15.31 -4.29
CA SER A 60 11.75 -14.64 -3.94
C SER A 60 12.01 -13.45 -3.04
N TRP A 61 11.25 -12.38 -3.24
CA TRP A 61 11.34 -11.16 -2.44
C TRP A 61 9.98 -10.46 -2.35
N SER A 62 9.79 -9.65 -1.31
CA SER A 62 8.62 -8.78 -1.15
C SER A 62 9.00 -7.31 -1.32
N SER A 63 8.01 -6.48 -1.63
CA SER A 63 8.17 -5.03 -1.80
C SER A 63 6.92 -4.29 -1.35
N HIS A 64 7.10 -3.17 -0.65
CA HIS A 64 6.03 -2.21 -0.30
C HIS A 64 6.06 -0.98 -1.23
N GLN A 65 6.54 -1.19 -2.46
CA GLN A 65 6.74 -0.15 -3.47
C GLN A 65 6.16 -0.59 -4.82
N VAL A 66 5.23 -1.55 -4.79
CA VAL A 66 4.53 -2.00 -5.99
C VAL A 66 3.55 -0.92 -6.39
N VAL A 67 3.65 -0.48 -7.65
CA VAL A 67 2.74 0.52 -8.19
C VAL A 67 1.58 -0.18 -8.88
N ILE A 68 0.36 0.31 -8.64
CA ILE A 68 -0.85 -0.09 -9.35
C ILE A 68 -1.50 1.15 -9.97
N LEU A 69 -1.65 1.13 -11.29
CA LEU A 69 -2.33 2.17 -12.06
C LEU A 69 -3.74 1.72 -12.42
N PHE A 70 -4.70 2.60 -12.16
CA PHE A 70 -6.09 2.43 -12.55
C PHE A 70 -6.52 3.56 -13.48
N HIS A 71 -7.07 3.22 -14.65
CA HIS A 71 -7.87 4.12 -15.47
C HIS A 71 -9.34 3.80 -15.26
N MET A 72 -10.12 4.80 -14.87
CA MET A 72 -11.52 4.68 -14.51
C MET A 72 -12.36 5.59 -15.40
N HIS A 73 -13.50 5.09 -15.87
CA HIS A 73 -14.45 5.86 -16.66
C HIS A 73 -15.88 5.48 -16.27
N LEU A 74 -16.73 6.48 -16.09
CA LEU A 74 -18.15 6.32 -15.77
C LEU A 74 -19.01 6.97 -16.85
N GLU A 75 -19.80 6.14 -17.54
CA GLU A 75 -20.84 6.54 -18.48
C GLU A 75 -22.17 6.70 -17.73
N ARG A 76 -22.38 7.89 -17.15
CA ARG A 76 -23.56 8.18 -16.29
C ARG A 76 -24.90 7.87 -16.96
N TYR A 77 -25.02 8.12 -18.25
CA TYR A 77 -26.25 7.89 -19.02
C TYR A 77 -26.58 6.41 -19.26
N ARG A 78 -25.60 5.50 -19.06
CA ARG A 78 -25.77 4.05 -19.17
C ARG A 78 -25.68 3.32 -17.84
N ASN A 79 -25.43 4.05 -16.75
CA ASN A 79 -25.11 3.45 -15.45
C ASN A 79 -23.98 2.42 -15.55
N GLN A 80 -22.97 2.69 -16.39
CA GLN A 80 -21.87 1.77 -16.66
C GLN A 80 -20.54 2.40 -16.31
N GLY A 81 -19.76 1.70 -15.50
CA GLY A 81 -18.40 2.05 -15.15
C GLY A 81 -17.40 1.01 -15.66
N SER A 82 -16.21 1.46 -15.99
CA SER A 82 -15.10 0.61 -16.40
C SER A 82 -13.82 1.02 -15.70
N VAL A 83 -13.08 0.02 -15.23
CA VAL A 83 -11.74 0.16 -14.67
C VAL A 83 -10.77 -0.71 -15.48
N ARG A 84 -9.70 -0.09 -15.97
CA ARG A 84 -8.52 -0.77 -16.49
C ARG A 84 -7.40 -0.67 -15.46
N MET A 85 -6.73 -1.77 -15.19
CA MET A 85 -5.70 -1.88 -14.17
C MET A 85 -4.38 -2.35 -14.79
N ARG A 86 -3.27 -1.79 -14.31
CA ARG A 86 -1.91 -2.27 -14.58
C ARG A 86 -1.12 -2.32 -13.29
N THR A 87 -0.46 -3.45 -13.05
CA THR A 87 0.55 -3.59 -12.00
C THR A 87 1.93 -3.43 -12.60
N PHE A 88 2.81 -2.71 -11.90
CA PHE A 88 4.20 -2.55 -12.32
C PHE A 88 5.09 -3.62 -11.68
N ARG A 89 6.07 -4.05 -12.46
CA ARG A 89 6.90 -5.22 -12.20
C ARG A 89 8.23 -4.85 -11.58
N GLN A 90 8.96 -5.87 -11.12
CA GLN A 90 10.33 -5.71 -10.65
C GLN A 90 11.27 -6.75 -11.27
N ARG A 91 12.52 -6.37 -11.53
CA ARG A 91 13.59 -7.29 -11.91
C ARG A 91 14.15 -7.96 -10.66
N CYS A 92 14.67 -9.17 -10.85
CA CYS A 92 15.39 -9.85 -9.78
C CYS A 92 16.71 -9.11 -9.51
N TYR A 93 17.01 -8.84 -8.24
CA TYR A 93 18.27 -8.21 -7.83
C TYR A 93 19.39 -9.20 -7.51
N GLN A 94 19.10 -10.51 -7.50
CA GLN A 94 20.07 -11.55 -7.16
C GLN A 94 20.75 -12.15 -8.39
N CYS A 95 20.12 -12.10 -9.56
CA CYS A 95 20.71 -12.56 -10.81
C CYS A 95 20.65 -11.46 -11.86
N SER A 96 21.53 -11.54 -12.86
CA SER A 96 21.59 -10.61 -14.00
C SER A 96 20.49 -10.89 -15.04
N SER A 97 19.25 -11.08 -14.58
CA SER A 97 18.08 -11.21 -15.43
C SER A 97 17.46 -9.84 -15.69
N ASP A 98 17.39 -9.44 -16.95
CA ASP A 98 16.69 -8.20 -17.36
C ASP A 98 15.16 -8.36 -17.43
N LYS A 99 14.66 -9.58 -17.20
CA LYS A 99 13.23 -9.88 -17.20
C LYS A 99 12.55 -9.28 -15.97
N TYR A 100 11.43 -8.61 -16.23
CA TYR A 100 10.51 -8.12 -15.22
C TYR A 100 9.53 -9.21 -14.77
N GLU A 101 9.42 -9.40 -13.46
CA GLU A 101 8.50 -10.37 -12.84
C GLU A 101 7.24 -9.66 -12.34
N GLU A 102 6.09 -10.31 -12.56
CA GLU A 102 4.79 -9.81 -12.10
C GLU A 102 4.66 -9.93 -10.58
N PRO A 103 4.09 -8.92 -9.91
CA PRO A 103 3.77 -9.02 -8.49
C PRO A 103 2.68 -10.06 -8.23
N GLN A 104 2.78 -10.66 -7.05
CA GLN A 104 1.82 -11.55 -6.43
C GLN A 104 1.30 -10.85 -5.18
N PHE A 105 -0.01 -10.79 -5.02
CA PHE A 105 -0.68 -10.12 -3.90
C PHE A 105 -1.35 -11.17 -3.03
N SER A 106 -1.30 -11.00 -1.72
CA SER A 106 -2.16 -11.79 -0.82
C SER A 106 -3.62 -11.36 -0.97
N GLU A 107 -4.56 -12.13 -0.45
CA GLU A 107 -5.98 -11.74 -0.51
C GLU A 107 -6.23 -10.42 0.23
N GLU A 108 -5.54 -10.20 1.35
CA GLU A 108 -5.60 -8.97 2.15
C GLU A 108 -5.08 -7.76 1.36
N ASP A 109 -3.95 -7.91 0.66
CA ASP A 109 -3.40 -6.84 -0.19
C ASP A 109 -4.36 -6.48 -1.34
N VAL A 110 -5.04 -7.47 -1.92
CA VAL A 110 -6.06 -7.25 -2.95
C VAL A 110 -7.26 -6.50 -2.38
N ILE A 111 -7.78 -6.93 -1.22
CA ILE A 111 -8.91 -6.28 -0.55
C ILE A 111 -8.58 -4.81 -0.27
N HIS A 112 -7.42 -4.53 0.31
CA HIS A 112 -6.99 -3.17 0.59
C HIS A 112 -6.83 -2.32 -0.68
N SER A 113 -6.17 -2.88 -1.71
CA SER A 113 -6.00 -2.19 -2.99
C SER A 113 -7.34 -1.85 -3.64
N VAL A 114 -8.33 -2.76 -3.55
CA VAL A 114 -9.68 -2.53 -4.05
C VAL A 114 -10.39 -1.44 -3.24
N GLU A 115 -10.29 -1.42 -1.91
CA GLU A 115 -10.89 -0.37 -1.07
C GLU A 115 -10.40 1.03 -1.51
N CYS A 116 -9.09 1.18 -1.70
CA CYS A 116 -8.49 2.42 -2.20
C CYS A 116 -8.97 2.78 -3.62
N LEU A 117 -9.22 1.79 -4.47
CA LEU A 117 -9.82 1.99 -5.79
C LEU A 117 -11.28 2.47 -5.67
N ILE A 118 -12.09 1.88 -4.79
CA ILE A 118 -13.48 2.29 -4.58
C ILE A 118 -13.55 3.76 -4.11
N LEU A 119 -12.70 4.15 -3.16
CA LEU A 119 -12.59 5.55 -2.74
C LEU A 119 -12.20 6.47 -3.91
N SER A 120 -11.26 6.04 -4.76
CA SER A 120 -10.85 6.77 -5.96
C SER A 120 -11.99 6.95 -6.96
N ILE A 121 -12.80 5.92 -7.19
CA ILE A 121 -13.98 5.97 -8.08
C ILE A 121 -15.00 6.97 -7.55
N ARG A 122 -15.36 6.88 -6.26
CA ARG A 122 -16.32 7.77 -5.62
C ARG A 122 -15.88 9.24 -5.71
N LYS A 123 -14.61 9.53 -5.42
CA LYS A 123 -14.05 10.88 -5.53
C LYS A 123 -13.99 11.36 -6.98
N LYS A 124 -13.34 10.61 -7.88
CA LYS A 124 -12.95 11.10 -9.22
C LYS A 124 -14.03 10.94 -10.29
N CYS A 125 -14.90 9.93 -10.17
CA CYS A 125 -15.95 9.65 -11.17
C CYS A 125 -17.32 10.19 -10.73
N TYR A 126 -17.65 10.06 -9.45
CA TYR A 126 -18.92 10.54 -8.90
C TYR A 126 -18.83 11.97 -8.34
N GLY A 127 -17.63 12.46 -8.01
CA GLY A 127 -17.43 13.79 -7.45
C GLY A 127 -17.82 13.87 -5.97
N GLU A 128 -17.80 12.73 -5.26
CA GLU A 128 -18.09 12.70 -3.83
C GLU A 128 -16.96 13.34 -3.03
N HIS A 129 -17.33 14.12 -2.01
CA HIS A 129 -16.39 14.67 -1.06
C HIS A 129 -16.05 13.61 -0.01
N LEU A 130 -14.82 13.09 -0.05
CA LEU A 130 -14.28 12.14 0.91
C LEU A 130 -13.15 12.83 1.67
N ASP A 131 -13.02 12.54 2.96
CA ASP A 131 -11.87 12.99 3.74
C ASP A 131 -10.60 12.31 3.19
N ASP A 132 -9.61 13.13 2.80
CA ASP A 132 -8.40 12.68 2.15
C ASP A 132 -7.54 11.81 3.08
N SER A 133 -7.74 11.89 4.40
CA SER A 133 -7.12 11.01 5.40
C SER A 133 -7.31 9.51 5.10
N ARG A 134 -8.40 9.13 4.42
CA ARG A 134 -8.68 7.73 4.04
C ARG A 134 -8.01 7.29 2.74
N LEU A 135 -7.50 8.23 1.95
CA LEU A 135 -6.82 7.97 0.67
C LEU A 135 -5.30 7.98 0.80
N PHE A 136 -4.77 8.61 1.85
CA PHE A 136 -3.36 8.52 2.17
C PHE A 136 -3.09 7.16 2.78
N GLU A 137 -2.62 6.24 1.93
CA GLU A 137 -1.88 5.06 2.37
C GLU A 137 -0.79 5.58 3.33
N VAL A 138 -0.92 5.23 4.62
CA VAL A 138 0.00 5.69 5.67
C VAL A 138 1.41 5.36 5.17
N VAL A 139 2.18 6.42 4.89
CA VAL A 139 3.57 6.28 4.51
C VAL A 139 4.28 5.66 5.69
N HIS A 140 4.40 4.33 5.69
CA HIS A 140 5.21 3.64 6.67
C HIS A 140 6.64 4.16 6.47
N GLU A 141 7.17 4.86 7.47
CA GLU A 141 8.57 5.34 7.49
C GLU A 141 9.56 4.16 7.45
N ASN A 142 9.07 2.94 7.63
CA ASN A 142 9.85 1.71 7.63
C ASN A 142 9.64 0.84 6.37
N ARG A 143 9.42 1.48 5.21
CA ARG A 143 9.45 0.79 3.91
C ARG A 143 10.92 0.49 3.58
N GLY A 144 11.34 -0.76 3.78
CA GLY A 144 12.71 -1.23 3.53
C GLY A 144 13.30 -0.77 2.18
N PRO A 145 14.62 -0.93 1.97
CA PRO A 145 15.35 -0.25 0.89
C PRO A 145 14.71 -0.48 -0.49
N HIS A 146 14.16 0.59 -1.07
CA HIS A 146 13.59 0.56 -2.41
C HIS A 146 14.72 0.46 -3.45
N LYS A 147 14.79 -0.67 -4.14
CA LYS A 147 15.78 -0.89 -5.20
C LYS A 147 15.31 -0.31 -6.53
N HIS A 148 15.50 1.00 -6.69
CA HIS A 148 15.01 1.78 -7.82
C HIS A 148 15.44 1.24 -9.20
N GLU A 149 16.66 0.73 -9.31
CA GLU A 149 17.24 0.15 -10.53
C GLU A 149 16.57 -1.16 -11.00
N HIS A 150 15.76 -1.78 -10.14
CA HIS A 150 15.01 -2.98 -10.46
C HIS A 150 13.51 -2.72 -10.60
N CYS A 151 13.04 -1.51 -10.34
CA CYS A 151 11.61 -1.17 -10.32
C CYS A 151 11.15 -0.62 -11.68
N GLU A 152 10.17 -1.26 -12.32
CA GLU A 152 9.61 -0.81 -13.61
C GLU A 152 9.03 0.60 -13.49
N ALA A 153 8.32 0.89 -12.40
CA ALA A 153 7.72 2.20 -12.17
C ALA A 153 8.78 3.31 -12.02
N CYS A 154 9.94 3.03 -11.38
CA CYS A 154 11.04 3.98 -11.31
C CYS A 154 11.65 4.26 -12.68
N HIS A 155 11.88 3.23 -13.49
CA HIS A 155 12.40 3.39 -14.85
C HIS A 155 11.46 4.19 -15.76
N LEU A 156 10.15 4.09 -15.53
CA LEU A 156 9.13 4.88 -16.22
C LEU A 156 8.90 6.28 -15.61
N GLY A 157 9.64 6.64 -14.55
CA GLY A 157 9.56 7.93 -13.88
C GLY A 157 8.30 8.16 -13.03
N ILE A 158 7.60 7.09 -12.63
CA ILE A 158 6.29 7.16 -11.97
C ILE A 158 6.40 7.47 -10.47
N HIS A 159 7.29 6.79 -9.73
CA HIS A 159 7.58 7.04 -8.30
C HIS A 159 8.01 8.49 -7.99
N ASN A 160 8.40 9.24 -9.03
CA ASN A 160 8.85 10.62 -8.97
C ASN A 160 7.75 11.63 -9.39
N ALA A 161 6.56 11.17 -9.77
CA ALA A 161 5.51 12.06 -10.27
C ALA A 161 4.84 12.87 -9.14
N HIS A 162 4.82 12.36 -7.91
CA HIS A 162 4.15 13.01 -6.78
C HIS A 162 4.91 14.22 -6.20
N TYR A 163 6.25 14.27 -6.30
CA TYR A 163 7.02 15.45 -5.82
C TYR A 163 6.70 16.72 -6.62
N ARG A 164 6.17 16.57 -7.84
CA ARG A 164 5.91 17.69 -8.76
C ARG A 164 4.52 18.31 -8.56
N TRP A 165 3.58 17.57 -7.98
CA TRP A 165 2.22 18.05 -7.70
C TRP A 165 2.10 18.73 -6.32
N SER A 166 2.87 18.28 -5.33
CA SER A 166 2.84 18.85 -3.97
C SER A 166 3.52 20.22 -3.82
N ARG A 167 4.21 20.74 -4.84
CA ARG A 167 4.80 22.11 -4.81
C ARG A 167 3.84 23.21 -5.25
N GLY A 168 2.59 22.88 -5.56
CA GLY A 168 1.59 23.79 -6.11
C GLY A 168 0.49 24.25 -5.15
N ALA A 169 0.69 24.23 -3.84
CA ALA A 169 -0.13 24.96 -2.85
C ALA A 169 0.37 24.67 -1.43
N GLY A 170 1.09 25.61 -0.84
CA GLY A 170 1.45 25.53 0.58
C GLY A 170 2.74 26.28 0.88
N HIS A 171 2.61 27.39 1.59
CA HIS A 171 3.72 28.10 2.19
C HIS A 171 4.45 27.17 3.17
N HIS A 172 5.56 26.57 2.74
CA HIS A 172 6.48 25.92 3.65
C HIS A 172 7.16 27.01 4.50
N ARG A 173 6.79 27.08 5.78
CA ARG A 173 7.64 27.71 6.78
C ARG A 173 8.76 26.72 7.08
N GLU A 174 9.98 27.13 6.75
CA GLU A 174 11.21 26.40 7.05
C GLU A 174 11.29 26.10 8.56
N PRO A 175 11.60 24.87 9.00
CA PRO A 175 11.83 24.58 10.41
C PRO A 175 13.05 25.39 10.87
N GLN A 176 12.81 26.43 11.67
CA GLN A 176 13.87 27.18 12.31
C GLN A 176 14.66 26.24 13.22
N ARG A 177 15.94 26.05 12.87
CA ARG A 177 16.96 25.45 13.73
C ARG A 177 16.95 26.22 15.07
N PRO A 178 16.75 25.57 16.22
CA PRO A 178 16.81 26.28 17.50
C PRO A 178 18.20 26.88 17.69
N ALA A 179 18.19 28.17 18.00
CA ALA A 179 19.37 28.96 18.33
C ALA A 179 20.09 28.36 19.55
N HIS A 180 21.42 28.48 19.51
CA HIS A 180 22.36 28.18 20.58
C HIS A 180 21.96 28.78 21.94
N LEU A 181 22.37 28.11 23.03
CA LEU A 181 23.18 28.61 24.17
C LEU A 181 22.89 27.79 25.46
N PRO A 182 23.74 27.79 26.51
CA PRO A 182 25.06 28.42 26.64
C PRO A 182 26.19 27.43 27.04
N ALA A 183 27.41 27.97 26.97
CA ALA A 183 28.63 27.37 27.48
C ALA A 183 28.63 27.32 29.01
N SER A 184 28.42 26.14 29.59
CA SER A 184 28.91 25.81 30.92
C SER A 184 29.08 24.29 31.01
N LEU A 185 30.29 23.86 31.38
CA LEU A 185 30.83 22.49 31.39
C LEU A 185 31.69 22.15 30.16
N GLN A 186 32.76 22.92 30.02
CA GLN A 186 33.94 22.51 29.25
C GLN A 186 35.12 22.47 30.23
N GLU A 187 35.56 21.25 30.57
CA GLU A 187 36.90 20.82 31.02
C GLU A 187 36.72 19.42 31.61
N SER A 188 37.52 18.39 31.35
CA SER A 188 38.88 18.27 30.82
C SER A 188 39.04 16.81 30.33
N LYS A 189 39.76 16.52 29.25
CA LYS A 189 41.13 15.97 29.17
C LYS A 189 41.02 14.73 28.26
N ALA A 190 41.46 14.83 27.01
CA ALA A 190 42.81 14.56 26.55
C ALA A 190 43.12 13.05 26.39
N SER A 191 43.64 12.77 25.19
CA SER A 191 44.55 11.68 24.83
C SER A 191 43.97 10.33 24.41
N SER A 192 43.96 10.15 23.08
CA SER A 192 44.61 9.07 22.33
C SER A 192 45.00 7.82 23.11
N THR A 193 44.55 6.65 22.66
CA THR A 193 45.48 5.57 22.23
C THR A 193 44.77 4.57 21.32
N THR A 194 45.41 4.32 20.18
CA THR A 194 45.27 3.15 19.31
C THR A 194 45.39 1.84 20.09
N TYR A 195 44.51 0.85 19.85
CA TYR A 195 44.93 -0.55 19.91
C TYR A 195 44.11 -1.42 18.95
N SER A 196 44.85 -2.27 18.25
CA SER A 196 44.40 -3.21 17.23
C SER A 196 43.99 -4.54 17.86
N SER A 197 43.37 -5.39 17.03
CA SER A 197 43.35 -6.86 17.08
C SER A 197 42.12 -7.58 17.65
N LEU A 198 41.44 -8.26 16.71
CA LEU A 198 40.83 -9.60 16.74
C LEU A 198 40.17 -10.12 18.03
N ALA A 199 38.87 -10.41 17.92
CA ALA A 199 38.31 -11.74 18.24
C ALA A 199 36.89 -11.88 17.65
N THR A 200 36.67 -12.85 16.77
CA THR A 200 35.35 -13.46 16.54
C THR A 200 34.92 -14.21 17.80
N PRO A 201 33.61 -14.30 18.12
CA PRO A 201 32.99 -15.61 17.94
C PRO A 201 31.49 -15.60 17.56
N LYS A 202 31.17 -16.62 16.76
CA LYS A 202 30.02 -17.54 16.84
C LYS A 202 28.59 -16.99 16.78
N TYR A 203 27.94 -17.42 15.70
CA TYR A 203 26.52 -17.73 15.58
C TYR A 203 25.98 -18.46 16.83
N GLU A 204 24.92 -17.93 17.43
CA GLU A 204 23.99 -18.71 18.23
C GLU A 204 22.55 -18.34 17.83
N ALA A 205 21.77 -19.39 17.56
CA ALA A 205 20.39 -19.33 17.13
C ALA A 205 19.50 -18.95 18.32
N PHE A 206 18.62 -17.96 18.13
CA PHE A 206 17.52 -17.73 19.06
C PHE A 206 16.31 -18.55 18.62
N ALA A 207 16.15 -19.68 19.31
CA ALA A 207 14.94 -20.47 19.34
C ALA A 207 13.83 -19.75 20.12
N ASN A 208 12.61 -20.07 19.72
CA ASN A 208 11.35 -19.58 20.25
C ASN A 208 11.23 -19.75 21.77
N HIS A 209 10.90 -18.67 22.48
CA HIS A 209 10.23 -18.75 23.78
C HIS A 209 8.85 -18.11 23.65
N ALA A 210 7.83 -18.98 23.62
CA ALA A 210 6.45 -18.60 23.84
C ALA A 210 6.21 -18.55 25.35
N ASP A 211 5.88 -17.37 25.88
CA ASP A 211 5.42 -17.21 27.26
C ASP A 211 3.94 -17.63 27.37
N PRO A 212 3.57 -18.59 28.24
CA PRO A 212 2.23 -19.18 28.28
C PRO A 212 1.23 -18.47 29.22
N ASN A 213 1.37 -17.17 29.46
CA ASN A 213 0.51 -16.43 30.40
C ASN A 213 -0.13 -15.15 29.84
N PHE A 214 -0.33 -15.07 28.52
CA PHE A 214 -1.05 -13.96 27.90
C PHE A 214 -2.58 -14.14 28.01
N CYS A 215 -3.10 -13.72 29.16
CA CYS A 215 -4.44 -13.19 29.44
C CYS A 215 -5.68 -13.99 28.97
N GLN A 216 -6.06 -15.00 29.75
CA GLN A 216 -7.34 -15.71 29.63
C GLN A 216 -8.57 -14.82 29.96
N GLU A 217 -8.37 -13.62 30.52
CA GLU A 217 -9.46 -12.65 30.74
C GLU A 217 -9.75 -11.76 29.52
N CYS A 218 -8.89 -11.71 28.50
CA CYS A 218 -9.16 -10.96 27.26
C CYS A 218 -10.09 -11.70 26.28
N CYS A 219 -10.13 -13.03 26.34
CA CYS A 219 -10.94 -13.84 25.42
C CYS A 219 -12.44 -13.79 25.75
N SER A 220 -12.83 -13.66 27.02
CA SER A 220 -14.25 -13.60 27.41
C SER A 220 -14.91 -12.29 26.99
N CYS A 221 -14.17 -11.16 27.03
CA CYS A 221 -14.66 -9.86 26.59
C CYS A 221 -14.85 -9.79 25.06
N PHE A 222 -13.93 -10.38 24.28
CA PHE A 222 -14.07 -10.45 22.83
C PHE A 222 -15.24 -11.31 22.38
N ILE A 223 -15.43 -12.48 23.01
CA ILE A 223 -16.55 -13.38 22.69
C ILE A 223 -17.89 -12.70 23.03
N ALA A 224 -17.99 -12.03 24.18
CA ALA A 224 -19.20 -11.29 24.55
C ALA A 224 -19.52 -10.17 23.54
N PHE A 225 -18.51 -9.41 23.08
CA PHE A 225 -18.70 -8.34 22.10
C PHE A 225 -19.16 -8.86 20.73
N VAL A 226 -18.58 -9.98 20.27
CA VAL A 226 -18.98 -10.63 19.02
C VAL A 226 -20.43 -11.13 19.11
N ILE A 227 -20.85 -11.72 20.24
CA ILE A 227 -22.22 -12.18 20.44
C ILE A 227 -23.21 -11.00 20.40
N VAL A 228 -22.89 -9.87 21.04
CA VAL A 228 -23.74 -8.67 21.02
C VAL A 228 -23.88 -8.12 19.60
N ILE A 229 -22.80 -8.07 18.82
CA ILE A 229 -22.84 -7.64 17.42
C ILE A 229 -23.72 -8.58 16.59
N VAL A 230 -23.55 -9.89 16.72
CA VAL A 230 -24.35 -10.87 15.98
C VAL A 230 -25.83 -10.76 16.34
N VAL A 231 -26.18 -10.62 17.61
CA VAL A 231 -27.58 -10.42 18.06
C VAL A 231 -28.15 -9.12 17.50
N PHE A 232 -27.37 -8.03 17.51
CA PHE A 232 -27.80 -6.75 16.94
C PHE A 232 -28.02 -6.84 15.43
N LEU A 233 -27.13 -7.49 14.68
CA LEU A 233 -27.27 -7.69 13.24
C LEU A 233 -28.47 -8.57 12.89
N VAL A 234 -28.72 -9.64 13.66
CA VAL A 234 -29.89 -10.51 13.46
C VAL A 234 -31.19 -9.76 13.77
N TYR A 235 -31.23 -8.97 14.85
CA TYR A 235 -32.38 -8.15 15.20
C TYR A 235 -32.66 -7.08 14.13
N TRP A 236 -31.62 -6.39 13.67
CA TRP A 236 -31.72 -5.38 12.62
C TRP A 236 -32.15 -5.96 11.27
N ASN A 237 -31.70 -7.17 10.94
CA ASN A 237 -32.10 -7.85 9.71
C ASN A 237 -33.58 -8.29 9.75
N LYS A 238 -34.08 -8.71 10.92
CA LYS A 238 -35.50 -9.07 11.09
C LYS A 238 -36.45 -7.87 10.99
N ASN A 239 -36.02 -6.67 11.39
CA ASN A 239 -36.84 -5.46 11.34
C ASN A 239 -36.77 -4.71 10.01
N LYS A 240 -36.04 -5.20 9.01
CA LYS A 240 -36.04 -4.64 7.63
C LYS A 240 -37.17 -5.16 6.73
N TYR A 241 -38.01 -6.06 7.24
CA TYR A 241 -39.07 -6.73 6.48
C TYR A 241 -40.46 -6.64 7.14
N LEU A 242 -40.66 -5.67 8.03
CA LEU A 242 -41.95 -5.21 8.58
C LEU A 242 -42.14 -3.75 8.19
#